data_AF-A0A0F8QYE4-F1
#
_entry.id   AF-A0A0F8QYE4-F1
#
_cell.length_a   1.000
_cell.length_b   1.000
_cell.length_c   1.000
_cell.angle_alpha   90.00
_cell.angle_beta   90.00
_cell.angle_gamma   90.00
#
_symmetry.space_group_name_H-M   'P 1'
#
loop_
_entity.id
_entity.type
_entity.pdbx_description
1 polymer ?
#
loop_
_entity_poly.entity_id
_entity_poly.type
_entity_poly.pdbx_seq_one_letter_code
_entity_poly.pdbx_strand_id
1 'polypeptide(L)'
;MKNRTVPLSEIEAHYTGILRVVYPDRSFSPQEVHEIAISIIRILEYPNADRKRFNSSNLNDTIPREENFYLSLITFDLKTSAYDISDTGLDLMINTKELFSEAKTDLSLILVQYQLKNGYFDNVLQTVRELTEDVYKLRDEKKSVLEQLMYNGKDAHRTYFEFRDRVQSQLDKENTLFMAVNAYISQTIRDIEDSLKDDQVSKKYTDMSQYQVLLDIRTELESCINLYDLLPNNWN
;
A
#
# COMPACT_ATOMS: atom_id res chain seq x y z
N MET A 1 -0.13 -6.58 0.41
CA MET A 1 -1.10 -7.09 1.38
C MET A 1 -1.87 -8.24 0.77
N LYS A 2 -2.08 -8.33 -0.56
CA LYS A 2 -1.76 -9.62 -1.19
C LYS A 2 -0.24 -9.77 -1.17
N ASN A 3 0.26 -10.85 -0.56
CA ASN A 3 1.68 -11.24 -0.48
C ASN A 3 2.61 -10.46 0.49
N ARG A 4 2.11 -9.63 1.42
CA ARG A 4 2.96 -9.12 2.53
C ARG A 4 2.36 -9.60 3.84
N THR A 5 2.97 -10.64 4.38
CA THR A 5 2.54 -11.30 5.60
C THR A 5 3.36 -10.75 6.76
N VAL A 6 2.69 -10.25 7.80
CA VAL A 6 3.34 -9.57 8.92
C VAL A 6 3.26 -10.45 10.17
N PRO A 7 4.39 -10.91 10.74
CA PRO A 7 4.38 -11.71 11.95
C PRO A 7 4.00 -10.85 13.17
N LEU A 8 3.42 -11.48 14.20
CA LEU A 8 2.99 -10.78 15.42
C LEU A 8 4.14 -10.00 16.08
N SER A 9 5.36 -10.52 16.04
CA SER A 9 6.54 -9.86 16.59
C SER A 9 6.88 -8.53 15.90
N GLU A 10 6.63 -8.41 14.59
CA GLU A 10 6.83 -7.14 13.86
C GLU A 10 5.75 -6.13 14.26
N ILE A 11 4.52 -6.58 14.47
CA ILE A 11 3.39 -5.75 14.94
C ILE A 11 3.70 -5.22 16.35
N GLU A 12 4.17 -6.06 17.26
CA GLU A 12 4.57 -5.68 18.62
C GLU A 12 5.73 -4.69 18.63
N ALA A 13 6.74 -4.90 17.77
CA ALA A 13 7.87 -3.97 17.64
C ALA A 13 7.41 -2.60 17.14
N HIS A 14 6.48 -2.57 16.18
CA HIS A 14 5.89 -1.33 15.68
C HIS A 14 5.10 -0.57 16.76
N TYR A 15 4.22 -1.26 17.49
CA TYR A 15 3.47 -0.65 18.60
C TYR A 15 4.38 -0.17 19.73
N THR A 16 5.47 -0.88 20.01
CA THR A 16 6.47 -0.41 20.98
C THR A 16 7.04 0.95 20.57
N GLY A 17 7.36 1.13 19.28
CA GLY A 17 7.81 2.40 18.73
C GLY A 17 6.79 3.52 18.88
N ILE A 18 5.54 3.26 18.48
CA ILE A 18 4.45 4.24 18.60
C ILE A 18 4.20 4.62 20.04
N LEU A 19 4.06 3.64 20.94
CA LEU A 19 3.74 3.88 22.35
C LEU A 19 4.83 4.70 23.04
N ARG A 20 6.10 4.52 22.67
CA ARG A 20 7.21 5.33 23.17
C ARG A 20 7.15 6.79 22.71
N VAL A 21 6.65 7.04 21.50
CA VAL A 21 6.49 8.40 20.96
C VAL A 21 5.27 9.08 21.58
N VAL A 22 4.15 8.36 21.70
CA VAL A 22 2.88 8.90 22.21
C VAL A 22 2.91 9.08 23.72
N TYR A 23 3.59 8.19 24.45
CA TYR A 23 3.69 8.22 25.91
C TYR A 23 5.17 8.14 26.35
N PRO A 24 5.96 9.21 26.14
CA PRO A 24 7.39 9.21 26.40
C PRO A 24 7.75 8.96 27.88
N ASP A 25 6.85 9.32 28.79
CA ASP A 25 7.04 9.16 30.23
C ASP A 25 6.57 7.80 30.78
N ARG A 26 6.02 6.93 29.91
CA ARG A 26 5.53 5.60 30.29
C ARG A 26 6.32 4.51 29.58
N SER A 27 6.92 3.63 30.37
CA SER A 27 7.43 2.36 29.86
C SER A 27 6.30 1.33 29.80
N PHE A 28 6.16 0.66 28.66
CA PHE A 28 5.28 -0.50 28.51
C PHE A 28 6.11 -1.77 28.59
N SER A 29 5.65 -2.73 29.38
CA SER A 29 6.25 -4.07 29.41
C SER A 29 5.96 -4.83 28.11
N PRO A 30 6.79 -5.82 27.72
CA PRO A 30 6.51 -6.66 26.55
C PRO A 30 5.12 -7.30 26.57
N GLN A 31 4.61 -7.64 27.76
CA GLN A 31 3.29 -8.24 27.94
C GLN A 31 2.15 -7.24 27.73
N GLU A 32 2.29 -5.99 28.19
CA GLU A 32 1.31 -4.93 27.88
C GLU A 32 1.26 -4.63 26.37
N VAL A 33 2.43 -4.59 25.71
CA VAL A 33 2.49 -4.40 24.25
C VAL A 33 1.80 -5.56 23.52
N HIS A 34 2.05 -6.79 23.94
CA HIS A 34 1.38 -7.98 23.40
C HIS A 34 -0.14 -7.90 23.56
N GLU A 35 -0.64 -7.55 24.75
CA GLU A 35 -2.08 -7.41 25.00
C GLU A 35 -2.72 -6.32 24.16
N ILE A 36 -2.04 -5.18 23.96
CA ILE A 36 -2.51 -4.10 23.09
C ILE A 36 -2.55 -4.57 21.63
N ALA A 37 -1.49 -5.21 21.15
CA ALA A 37 -1.41 -5.72 19.79
C ALA A 37 -2.54 -6.73 19.50
N ILE A 38 -2.74 -7.71 20.39
CA ILE A 38 -3.83 -8.69 20.29
C ILE A 38 -5.19 -8.03 20.36
N SER A 39 -5.38 -7.01 21.20
CA SER A 39 -6.65 -6.29 21.30
C SER A 39 -6.99 -5.58 19.99
N ILE A 40 -6.01 -4.90 19.37
CA ILE A 40 -6.21 -4.21 18.10
C ILE A 40 -6.45 -5.22 16.97
N ILE A 41 -5.67 -6.30 16.91
CA ILE A 41 -5.85 -7.37 15.93
C ILE A 41 -7.26 -7.96 16.03
N ARG A 42 -7.74 -8.28 17.24
CA ARG A 42 -9.10 -8.80 17.45
C ARG A 42 -10.17 -7.82 16.95
N ILE A 43 -9.97 -6.52 17.12
CA ILE A 43 -10.88 -5.50 16.58
C ILE A 43 -10.86 -5.50 15.05
N LEU A 44 -9.71 -5.73 14.42
CA LEU A 44 -9.57 -5.75 12.95
C LEU A 44 -10.03 -7.07 12.30
N GLU A 45 -9.84 -8.21 12.98
CA GLU A 45 -10.35 -9.52 12.58
C GLU A 45 -11.87 -9.61 12.78
N TYR A 46 -12.35 -9.07 13.91
CA TYR A 46 -13.73 -9.05 14.36
C TYR A 46 -14.09 -7.65 14.87
N PRO A 47 -14.62 -6.75 14.02
CA PRO A 47 -15.02 -5.39 14.43
C PRO A 47 -16.13 -5.32 15.51
N ASN A 48 -16.56 -6.45 16.05
CA ASN A 48 -17.74 -6.66 16.88
C ASN A 48 -17.50 -6.68 18.40
N ALA A 49 -16.33 -6.28 18.90
CA ALA A 49 -16.21 -6.02 20.33
C ALA A 49 -16.84 -4.64 20.65
N ASP A 50 -18.17 -4.63 20.71
CA ASP A 50 -19.08 -3.53 21.06
C ASP A 50 -19.24 -2.33 20.08
N ARG A 51 -20.29 -2.45 19.24
CA ARG A 51 -21.13 -1.38 18.68
C ARG A 51 -20.44 -0.22 17.95
N LYS A 52 -20.11 -0.40 16.67
CA LYS A 52 -20.31 0.66 15.65
C LYS A 52 -20.98 0.09 14.40
N ARG A 53 -22.18 0.59 14.12
CA ARG A 53 -23.05 0.27 12.98
C ARG A 53 -22.55 1.02 11.75
N PHE A 54 -22.30 0.34 10.63
CA PHE A 54 -22.16 1.02 9.34
C PHE A 54 -23.55 1.14 8.72
N ASN A 55 -24.16 2.32 8.89
CA ASN A 55 -25.40 2.64 8.20
C ASN A 55 -25.04 3.15 6.80
N SER A 56 -25.18 2.32 5.77
CA SER A 56 -25.27 2.82 4.39
C SER A 56 -26.73 3.12 4.08
N SER A 57 -27.13 4.39 4.21
CA SER A 57 -28.40 4.82 3.62
C SER A 57 -28.17 5.07 2.13
N ASN A 58 -28.64 4.15 1.29
CA ASN A 58 -28.89 4.48 -0.11
C ASN A 58 -29.91 5.61 -0.14
N LEU A 59 -29.55 6.76 -0.73
CA LEU A 59 -30.35 7.99 -0.76
C LEU A 59 -31.70 7.87 -1.50
N ASN A 60 -32.09 6.69 -2.00
CA ASN A 60 -33.23 6.50 -2.89
C ASN A 60 -34.26 5.44 -2.49
N ASP A 61 -34.12 4.73 -1.36
CA ASP A 61 -35.12 3.73 -0.97
C ASP A 61 -35.98 4.21 0.21
N THR A 62 -37.27 4.35 -0.04
CA THR A 62 -38.34 4.76 0.89
C THR A 62 -38.57 3.80 2.07
N ILE A 63 -37.76 2.75 2.23
CA ILE A 63 -37.77 1.85 3.37
C ILE A 63 -36.30 1.48 3.67
N PRO A 64 -35.72 1.88 4.81
CA PRO A 64 -34.38 1.45 5.19
C PRO A 64 -34.43 -0.06 5.44
N ARG A 65 -33.79 -0.84 4.57
CA ARG A 65 -33.45 -2.23 4.89
C ARG A 65 -32.18 -2.19 5.74
N GLU A 66 -32.31 -2.52 7.01
CA GLU A 66 -31.17 -2.79 7.88
C GLU A 66 -30.53 -4.13 7.47
N GLU A 67 -29.57 -4.08 6.55
CA GLU A 67 -28.72 -5.24 6.27
C GLU A 67 -27.41 -5.12 7.06
N ASN A 68 -27.23 -6.03 8.02
CA ASN A 68 -26.03 -6.11 8.83
C ASN A 68 -24.99 -6.96 8.11
N PHE A 69 -23.83 -6.40 7.77
CA PHE A 69 -22.68 -7.15 7.25
C PHE A 69 -21.47 -7.05 8.18
N TYR A 70 -20.74 -8.15 8.32
CA TYR A 70 -19.52 -8.24 9.11
C TYR A 70 -18.31 -8.17 8.18
N LEU A 71 -17.46 -7.16 8.36
CA LEU A 71 -16.26 -6.97 7.56
C LEU A 71 -15.04 -7.42 8.37
N SER A 72 -14.46 -8.57 8.06
CA SER A 72 -13.11 -8.87 8.54
C SER A 72 -12.13 -8.11 7.67
N LEU A 73 -11.25 -7.29 8.25
CA LEU A 73 -10.30 -6.47 7.47
C LEU A 73 -8.94 -7.16 7.32
N ILE A 74 -8.55 -7.97 8.31
CA ILE A 74 -7.32 -8.77 8.31
C ILE A 74 -7.61 -10.23 8.62
N THR A 75 -6.75 -11.14 8.15
CA THR A 75 -6.85 -12.58 8.38
C THR A 75 -5.53 -13.14 8.89
N PHE A 76 -5.59 -14.13 9.78
CA PHE A 76 -4.42 -14.85 10.28
C PHE A 76 -4.19 -16.16 9.52
N ASP A 77 -2.98 -16.37 9.00
CA ASP A 77 -2.56 -17.62 8.39
C ASP A 77 -1.84 -18.51 9.43
N LEU A 78 -2.46 -19.64 9.74
CA LEU A 78 -1.93 -20.66 10.68
C LEU A 78 -0.61 -21.29 10.21
N LYS A 79 -0.34 -21.34 8.90
CA LYS A 79 0.88 -21.97 8.36
C LYS A 79 2.09 -21.07 8.53
N THR A 80 1.92 -19.77 8.30
CA THR A 80 2.98 -18.78 8.37
C THR A 80 3.01 -18.05 9.72
N SER A 81 2.00 -18.27 10.57
CA SER A 81 1.82 -17.60 11.86
C SER A 81 1.86 -16.08 11.75
N ALA A 82 1.19 -15.53 10.74
CA ALA A 82 1.28 -14.12 10.39
C ALA A 82 -0.04 -13.59 9.80
N TYR A 83 -0.18 -12.27 9.77
CA TYR A 83 -1.42 -11.57 9.40
C TYR A 83 -1.32 -10.97 7.99
N ASP A 84 -2.42 -11.04 7.24
CA ASP A 84 -2.60 -10.46 5.91
C ASP A 84 -3.87 -9.57 5.86
N ILE A 85 -3.95 -8.63 4.90
CA ILE A 85 -5.21 -7.92 4.63
C ILE A 85 -6.12 -8.82 3.80
N SER A 86 -7.36 -8.97 4.26
CA SER A 86 -8.40 -9.72 3.56
C SER A 86 -8.83 -9.03 2.26
N ASP A 87 -9.46 -9.75 1.32
CA ASP A 87 -10.02 -9.13 0.11
C ASP A 87 -11.03 -8.02 0.45
N THR A 88 -11.83 -8.20 1.50
CA THR A 88 -12.76 -7.18 2.02
C THR A 88 -12.06 -5.96 2.60
N GLY A 89 -10.93 -6.14 3.28
CA GLY A 89 -10.10 -5.05 3.77
C GLY A 89 -9.50 -4.24 2.62
N LEU A 90 -9.06 -4.91 1.54
CA LEU A 90 -8.61 -4.24 0.32
C LEU A 90 -9.74 -3.46 -0.35
N ASP A 91 -10.92 -4.04 -0.48
CA ASP A 91 -12.10 -3.38 -1.06
C ASP A 91 -12.51 -2.13 -0.27
N LEU A 92 -12.43 -2.16 1.06
CA LEU A 92 -12.67 -0.97 1.89
C LEU A 92 -11.67 0.14 1.56
N MET A 93 -10.38 -0.19 1.44
CA MET A 93 -9.34 0.80 1.12
C MET A 93 -9.52 1.42 -0.27
N ILE A 94 -9.99 0.62 -1.24
CA ILE A 94 -10.37 1.10 -2.58
C ILE A 94 -11.46 2.17 -2.46
N ASN A 95 -12.48 1.89 -1.63
CA ASN A 95 -13.66 2.74 -1.51
C ASN A 95 -13.42 4.01 -0.70
N THR A 96 -12.55 3.98 0.31
CA THR A 96 -12.29 5.14 1.18
C THR A 96 -11.24 6.08 0.61
N LYS A 97 -10.36 5.65 -0.30
CA LYS A 97 -9.26 6.44 -0.89
C LYS A 97 -8.32 7.13 0.12
N GLU A 98 -8.45 6.85 1.41
CA GLU A 98 -7.59 7.38 2.47
C GLU A 98 -6.59 6.31 2.88
N LEU A 99 -5.32 6.54 2.55
CA LEU A 99 -4.19 5.72 2.95
C LEU A 99 -3.37 6.50 3.98
N PHE A 100 -2.97 5.85 5.08
CA PHE A 100 -2.01 6.44 6.03
C PHE A 100 -0.71 6.79 5.29
N SER A 101 -0.19 8.00 5.51
CA SER A 101 0.96 8.52 4.75
C SER A 101 2.20 7.63 4.84
N GLU A 102 2.43 6.96 5.98
CA GLU A 102 3.61 6.10 6.17
C GLU A 102 3.52 4.74 5.46
N ALA A 103 2.31 4.29 5.11
CA ALA A 103 2.07 3.02 4.42
C ALA A 103 1.53 3.22 3.00
N LYS A 104 1.45 4.47 2.52
CA LYS A 104 0.72 4.82 1.32
C LYS A 104 1.28 4.14 0.07
N THR A 105 2.60 4.15 -0.10
CA THR A 105 3.30 3.54 -1.23
C THR A 105 3.13 2.01 -1.22
N ASP A 106 3.44 1.35 -0.10
CA ASP A 106 3.16 -0.06 0.16
C ASP A 106 1.71 -0.43 -0.24
N LEU A 107 0.73 0.25 0.33
CA LEU A 107 -0.69 -0.02 0.13
C LEU A 107 -1.13 0.17 -1.32
N SER A 108 -0.59 1.17 -2.00
CA SER A 108 -0.87 1.44 -3.42
C SER A 108 -0.34 0.32 -4.31
N LEU A 109 0.89 -0.16 -4.08
CA LEU A 109 1.47 -1.29 -4.82
C LEU A 109 0.66 -2.57 -4.67
N ILE A 110 0.13 -2.75 -3.47
CA ILE A 110 -0.67 -3.90 -3.08
C ILE A 110 -2.04 -3.84 -3.77
N LEU A 111 -2.62 -2.65 -3.80
CA LEU A 111 -3.85 -2.39 -4.51
C LEU A 111 -3.67 -2.63 -6.02
N VAL A 112 -2.56 -2.17 -6.60
CA VAL A 112 -2.18 -2.45 -7.99
C VAL A 112 -2.15 -3.96 -8.25
N GLN A 113 -1.50 -4.76 -7.38
CA GLN A 113 -1.50 -6.23 -7.54
C GLN A 113 -2.91 -6.83 -7.52
N TYR A 114 -3.77 -6.35 -6.61
CA TYR A 114 -5.14 -6.83 -6.52
C TYR A 114 -5.94 -6.47 -7.77
N GLN A 115 -5.86 -5.23 -8.25
CA GLN A 115 -6.58 -4.78 -9.43
C GLN A 115 -6.09 -5.48 -10.70
N LEU A 116 -4.77 -5.68 -10.84
CA LEU A 116 -4.17 -6.45 -11.95
C LEU A 116 -4.68 -7.89 -11.97
N LYS A 117 -4.72 -8.57 -10.82
CA LYS A 117 -5.23 -9.95 -10.70
C LYS A 117 -6.69 -10.11 -11.10
N ASN A 118 -7.49 -9.06 -10.93
CA ASN A 118 -8.90 -9.05 -11.26
C ASN A 118 -9.20 -8.41 -12.64
N GLY A 119 -8.18 -8.01 -13.40
CA GLY A 119 -8.35 -7.41 -14.73
C GLY A 119 -8.87 -5.96 -14.73
N TYR A 120 -8.79 -5.25 -13.61
CA TYR A 120 -9.24 -3.86 -13.48
C TYR A 120 -8.20 -2.86 -13.99
N PHE A 121 -7.76 -2.99 -15.24
CA PHE A 121 -6.59 -2.27 -15.78
C PHE A 121 -6.72 -0.74 -15.74
N ASP A 122 -7.89 -0.16 -16.02
CA ASP A 122 -8.08 1.30 -15.93
C ASP A 122 -7.86 1.82 -14.48
N ASN A 123 -8.31 1.05 -13.49
CA ASN A 123 -8.09 1.37 -12.07
C ASN A 123 -6.62 1.21 -11.67
N VAL A 124 -5.91 0.24 -12.28
CA VAL A 124 -4.47 0.08 -12.07
C VAL A 124 -3.73 1.32 -12.54
N LEU A 125 -4.00 1.80 -13.75
CA LEU A 125 -3.33 2.98 -14.28
C LEU A 125 -3.53 4.20 -13.38
N GLN A 126 -4.74 4.41 -12.88
CA GLN A 126 -5.02 5.49 -11.93
C GLN A 126 -4.25 5.31 -10.62
N THR A 127 -4.21 4.10 -10.07
CA THR A 127 -3.50 3.81 -8.81
C THR A 127 -1.99 3.99 -8.96
N VAL A 128 -1.41 3.61 -10.11
CA VAL A 128 0.01 3.84 -10.40
C VAL A 128 0.33 5.33 -10.53
N ARG A 129 -0.56 6.14 -11.13
CA ARG A 129 -0.37 7.60 -11.18
C ARG A 129 -0.39 8.23 -9.79
N GLU A 130 -1.33 7.82 -8.93
CA GLU A 130 -1.41 8.29 -7.54
C GLU A 130 -0.16 7.90 -6.75
N LEU A 131 0.33 6.67 -6.94
CA LEU A 131 1.61 6.23 -6.41
C LEU A 131 2.76 7.13 -6.88
N THR A 132 2.86 7.42 -8.19
CA THR A 132 3.86 8.32 -8.75
C THR A 132 3.80 9.72 -8.10
N GLU A 133 2.60 10.28 -7.92
CA GLU A 133 2.42 11.57 -7.25
C GLU A 133 2.92 11.56 -5.80
N ASP A 134 2.77 10.45 -5.08
CA ASP A 134 3.29 10.32 -3.73
C ASP A 134 4.82 10.24 -3.69
N VAL A 135 5.43 9.57 -4.66
CA VAL A 135 6.90 9.59 -4.79
C VAL A 135 7.41 10.99 -5.18
N TYR A 136 6.66 11.75 -5.99
CA TYR A 136 6.98 13.16 -6.24
C TYR A 136 6.95 14.01 -4.95
N LYS A 137 6.01 13.76 -4.03
CA LYS A 137 6.01 14.46 -2.72
C LYS A 137 7.25 14.14 -1.91
N LEU A 138 7.74 12.90 -1.94
CA LEU A 138 9.01 12.54 -1.29
C LEU A 138 10.21 13.25 -1.94
N ARG A 139 10.17 13.45 -3.26
CA ARG A 139 11.18 14.26 -3.97
C ARG A 139 11.15 15.73 -3.55
N ASP A 140 9.96 16.30 -3.38
CA ASP A 140 9.80 17.68 -2.92
C ASP A 140 10.25 17.83 -1.45
N GLU A 141 9.96 16.84 -0.61
CA GLU A 141 10.49 16.76 0.75
C GLU A 141 12.03 16.71 0.76
N LYS A 142 12.64 15.83 -0.07
CA LYS A 142 14.09 15.77 -0.28
C LYS A 142 14.66 17.14 -0.62
N LYS A 143 14.02 17.87 -1.54
CA LYS A 143 14.46 19.21 -1.93
C LYS A 143 14.41 20.20 -0.76
N SER A 144 13.32 20.20 0.01
CA SER A 144 13.18 21.05 1.20
C SER A 144 14.25 20.75 2.26
N VAL A 145 14.50 19.47 2.53
CA VAL A 145 15.53 19.04 3.48
C VAL A 145 16.94 19.49 3.03
N LEU A 146 17.21 19.44 1.72
CA LEU A 146 18.48 19.94 1.19
C LEU A 146 18.64 21.45 1.29
N GLU A 147 17.59 22.21 1.00
CA GLU A 147 17.62 23.66 1.15
C GLU A 147 17.93 24.02 2.61
N GLN A 148 17.30 23.34 3.57
CA GLN A 148 17.62 23.52 5.00
C GLN A 148 19.06 23.15 5.32
N LEU A 149 19.59 22.06 4.75
CA LEU A 149 21.00 21.67 4.93
C LEU A 149 21.96 22.75 4.43
N MET A 150 21.66 23.35 3.27
CA MET A 150 22.47 24.41 2.67
C MET A 150 22.46 25.70 3.50
N TYR A 151 21.31 26.11 4.04
CA TYR A 151 21.17 27.38 4.74
C TYR A 151 21.42 27.31 6.26
N ASN A 152 21.09 26.18 6.92
CA ASN A 152 21.12 26.05 8.39
C ASN A 152 22.30 25.21 8.92
N GLY A 153 23.10 24.58 8.05
CA GLY A 153 24.36 23.94 8.43
C GLY A 153 24.22 22.75 9.41
N LYS A 154 24.91 22.82 10.57
CA LYS A 154 25.06 21.69 11.52
C LYS A 154 23.73 21.18 12.09
N ASP A 155 22.75 22.05 12.29
CA ASP A 155 21.46 21.67 12.89
C ASP A 155 20.56 20.90 11.89
N ALA A 156 20.77 21.08 10.58
CA ALA A 156 20.02 20.39 9.52
C ALA A 156 20.65 19.07 9.04
N HIS A 157 21.89 18.75 9.48
CA HIS A 157 22.52 17.46 9.18
C HIS A 157 21.72 16.28 9.72
N ARG A 158 21.18 16.41 10.93
CA ARG A 158 20.37 15.38 11.56
C ARG A 158 19.10 15.09 10.76
N THR A 159 18.35 16.14 10.42
CA THR A 159 17.13 16.06 9.60
C THR A 159 17.41 15.39 8.25
N TYR A 160 18.56 15.69 7.64
CA TYR A 160 18.98 15.04 6.40
C TYR A 160 19.20 13.53 6.55
N PHE A 161 19.98 13.10 7.54
CA PHE A 161 20.22 11.66 7.75
C PHE A 161 18.94 10.91 8.15
N GLU A 162 18.09 11.51 8.98
CA GLU A 162 16.79 10.95 9.35
C GLU A 162 15.89 10.76 8.11
N PHE A 163 15.83 11.74 7.20
CA PHE A 163 15.12 11.60 5.93
C PHE A 163 15.70 10.47 5.07
N ARG A 164 17.02 10.48 4.87
CA ARG A 164 17.71 9.47 4.03
C ARG A 164 17.47 8.06 4.53
N ASP A 165 17.69 7.83 5.82
CA ASP A 165 17.60 6.50 6.41
C ASP A 165 16.14 6.01 6.43
N ARG A 166 15.18 6.92 6.63
CA ARG A 166 13.74 6.63 6.49
C ARG A 166 13.39 6.18 5.06
N VAL A 167 13.77 6.96 4.05
CA VAL A 167 13.45 6.65 2.64
C VAL A 167 14.16 5.39 2.17
N GLN A 168 15.43 5.18 2.55
CA GLN A 168 16.15 3.94 2.23
C GLN A 168 15.47 2.73 2.85
N SER A 169 15.11 2.79 4.15
CA SER A 169 14.41 1.69 4.81
C SER A 169 13.04 1.41 4.19
N GLN A 170 12.34 2.45 3.74
CA GLN A 170 11.06 2.32 3.04
C GLN A 170 11.25 1.66 1.68
N LEU A 171 12.21 2.13 0.88
CA LEU A 171 12.55 1.55 -0.42
C LEU A 171 12.93 0.07 -0.30
N ASP A 172 13.77 -0.29 0.67
CA ASP A 172 14.21 -1.68 0.87
C ASP A 172 13.01 -2.62 1.12
N LYS A 173 12.01 -2.16 1.87
CA LYS A 173 10.77 -2.91 2.13
C LYS A 173 9.90 -3.00 0.87
N GLU A 174 9.74 -1.88 0.18
CA GLU A 174 8.83 -1.74 -0.95
C GLU A 174 9.38 -2.36 -2.25
N ASN A 175 10.70 -2.48 -2.40
CA ASN A 175 11.34 -2.99 -3.61
C ASN A 175 10.84 -4.39 -3.98
N THR A 176 10.61 -5.24 -2.97
CA THR A 176 10.04 -6.58 -3.21
C THR A 176 8.63 -6.50 -3.82
N LEU A 177 7.81 -5.54 -3.39
CA LEU A 177 6.47 -5.31 -3.95
C LEU A 177 6.53 -4.73 -5.36
N PHE A 178 7.43 -3.77 -5.61
CA PHE A 178 7.68 -3.22 -6.94
C PHE A 178 8.09 -4.31 -7.94
N MET A 179 9.06 -5.15 -7.57
CA MET A 179 9.51 -6.28 -8.40
C MET A 179 8.36 -7.26 -8.70
N ALA A 180 7.54 -7.56 -7.69
CA ALA A 180 6.40 -8.45 -7.85
C ALA A 180 5.32 -7.87 -8.78
N VAL A 181 5.00 -6.58 -8.66
CA VAL A 181 4.07 -5.88 -9.57
C VAL A 181 4.62 -5.87 -11.00
N ASN A 182 5.88 -5.50 -11.18
CA ASN A 182 6.50 -5.39 -12.50
C ASN A 182 6.57 -6.76 -13.20
N ALA A 183 6.89 -7.83 -12.46
CA ALA A 183 6.86 -9.19 -12.96
C ALA A 183 5.45 -9.62 -13.39
N TYR A 184 4.42 -9.25 -12.62
CA TYR A 184 3.04 -9.55 -12.95
C TYR A 184 2.61 -8.85 -14.25
N ILE A 185 2.85 -7.54 -14.38
CA ILE A 185 2.55 -6.77 -15.60
C ILE A 185 3.25 -7.39 -16.82
N SER A 186 4.53 -7.70 -16.68
CA SER A 186 5.32 -8.34 -17.75
C SER A 186 4.76 -9.69 -18.17
N GLN A 187 4.25 -10.48 -17.22
CA GLN A 187 3.60 -11.75 -17.54
C GLN A 187 2.27 -11.52 -18.27
N THR A 188 1.41 -10.63 -17.77
CA THR A 188 0.10 -10.35 -18.39
C THR A 188 0.25 -9.82 -19.82
N ILE A 189 1.24 -8.96 -20.07
CA ILE A 189 1.57 -8.48 -21.42
C ILE A 189 1.88 -9.65 -22.35
N ARG A 190 2.73 -10.61 -21.92
CA ARG A 190 3.08 -11.79 -22.72
C ARG A 190 1.86 -12.67 -23.00
N ASP A 191 0.99 -12.89 -22.01
CA ASP A 191 -0.20 -13.71 -22.17
C ASP A 191 -1.19 -13.12 -23.20
N ILE A 192 -1.31 -11.79 -23.24
CA ILE A 192 -2.11 -11.08 -24.24
C ILE A 192 -1.45 -11.15 -25.62
N GLU A 193 -0.13 -10.93 -25.72
CA GLU A 193 0.62 -11.04 -26.99
C GLU A 193 0.50 -12.44 -27.61
N ASP A 194 0.49 -13.48 -26.80
CA ASP A 194 0.28 -14.85 -27.26
C ASP A 194 -1.18 -15.09 -27.68
N SER A 195 -2.15 -14.53 -26.96
CA SER A 195 -3.57 -14.60 -27.31
C SER A 195 -3.89 -13.86 -28.62
N LEU A 196 -3.22 -12.73 -28.90
CA LEU A 196 -3.39 -11.95 -30.13
C LEU A 196 -2.91 -12.70 -31.39
N LYS A 197 -2.07 -13.73 -31.25
CA LYS A 197 -1.62 -14.59 -32.35
C LYS A 197 -2.68 -15.63 -32.75
N ASP A 198 -3.66 -15.92 -31.88
CA ASP A 198 -4.71 -16.92 -32.08
C ASP A 198 -6.03 -16.20 -32.47
N ASP A 199 -6.26 -16.05 -33.78
CA ASP A 199 -7.08 -14.99 -34.38
C ASP A 199 -8.61 -15.15 -34.16
N GLN A 200 -9.19 -14.33 -33.27
CA GLN A 200 -10.62 -13.99 -33.25
C GLN A 200 -10.81 -12.46 -33.26
N VAL A 201 -11.42 -11.93 -34.32
CA VAL A 201 -11.47 -10.49 -34.63
C VAL A 201 -12.04 -9.64 -33.48
N SER A 202 -13.14 -10.03 -32.84
CA SER A 202 -13.75 -9.23 -31.74
C SER A 202 -12.92 -9.28 -30.45
N LYS A 203 -12.32 -10.42 -30.15
CA LYS A 203 -11.48 -10.61 -28.97
C LYS A 203 -10.18 -9.81 -29.11
N LYS A 204 -9.60 -9.82 -30.32
CA LYS A 204 -8.41 -9.06 -30.72
C LYS A 204 -8.52 -7.56 -30.49
N TYR A 205 -9.65 -6.92 -30.81
CA TYR A 205 -9.83 -5.47 -30.55
C TYR A 205 -9.89 -5.15 -29.06
N THR A 206 -10.51 -6.01 -28.25
CA THR A 206 -10.58 -5.86 -26.79
C THR A 206 -9.20 -6.05 -26.16
N ASP A 207 -8.51 -7.11 -26.56
CA ASP A 207 -7.15 -7.43 -26.13
C ASP A 207 -6.17 -6.32 -26.51
N MET A 208 -6.29 -5.71 -27.71
CA MET A 208 -5.46 -4.58 -28.13
C MET A 208 -5.67 -3.33 -27.27
N SER A 209 -6.91 -3.03 -26.86
CA SER A 209 -7.18 -1.90 -25.96
C SER A 209 -6.58 -2.15 -24.58
N GLN A 210 -6.76 -3.35 -24.02
CA GLN A 210 -6.19 -3.74 -22.72
C GLN A 210 -4.66 -3.77 -22.76
N TYR A 211 -4.10 -4.25 -23.88
CA TYR A 211 -2.66 -4.23 -24.14
C TYR A 211 -2.09 -2.81 -24.07
N GLN A 212 -2.73 -1.83 -24.71
CA GLN A 212 -2.28 -0.45 -24.64
C GLN A 212 -2.31 0.10 -23.21
N VAL A 213 -3.39 -0.15 -22.46
CA VAL A 213 -3.48 0.27 -21.04
C VAL A 213 -2.37 -0.37 -20.20
N LEU A 214 -2.04 -1.65 -20.43
CA LEU A 214 -0.93 -2.32 -19.75
C LEU A 214 0.45 -1.75 -20.09
N LEU A 215 0.67 -1.33 -21.34
CA LEU A 215 1.90 -0.63 -21.72
C LEU A 215 2.00 0.74 -21.03
N ASP A 216 0.88 1.46 -20.90
CA ASP A 216 0.84 2.73 -20.19
C ASP A 216 1.12 2.53 -18.70
N ILE A 217 0.50 1.51 -18.08
CA ILE A 217 0.76 1.10 -16.68
C ILE A 217 2.25 0.77 -16.49
N ARG A 218 2.83 -0.04 -17.38
CA ARG A 218 4.23 -0.42 -17.31
C ARG A 218 5.14 0.80 -17.38
N THR A 219 4.90 1.68 -18.34
CA THR A 219 5.69 2.90 -18.54
C THR A 219 5.63 3.81 -17.31
N GLU A 220 4.44 4.02 -16.76
CA GLU A 220 4.24 4.85 -15.57
C GLU A 220 4.92 4.23 -14.34
N LEU A 221 4.79 2.91 -14.15
CA LEU A 221 5.42 2.19 -13.04
C LEU A 221 6.95 2.22 -13.15
N GLU A 222 7.52 2.00 -14.33
CA GLU A 222 8.97 2.10 -14.56
C GLU A 222 9.46 3.52 -14.26
N SER A 223 8.73 4.55 -14.68
CA SER A 223 9.03 5.95 -14.33
C SER A 223 9.00 6.18 -12.81
N CYS A 224 7.97 5.66 -12.13
CA CYS A 224 7.84 5.73 -10.67
C CYS A 224 9.03 5.05 -9.95
N ILE A 225 9.37 3.82 -10.33
CA ILE A 225 10.49 3.06 -9.76
C ILE A 225 11.80 3.83 -9.93
N ASN A 226 12.08 4.31 -11.15
CA ASN A 226 13.29 5.06 -11.44
C ASN A 226 13.37 6.34 -10.59
N LEU A 227 12.27 7.08 -10.45
CA LEU A 227 12.24 8.27 -9.60
C LEU A 227 12.49 7.91 -8.14
N TYR A 228 11.94 6.78 -7.67
CA TYR A 228 12.04 6.36 -6.29
C TYR A 228 13.46 5.89 -5.93
N ASP A 229 14.10 5.12 -6.81
CA ASP A 229 15.49 4.64 -6.68
C ASP A 229 16.53 5.78 -6.66
N LEU A 230 16.17 6.95 -7.21
CA LEU A 230 16.99 8.17 -7.20
C LEU A 230 16.79 9.02 -5.93
N LEU A 231 15.83 8.69 -5.07
CA LEU A 231 15.66 9.42 -3.81
C LEU A 231 16.84 9.16 -2.85
N PRO A 232 17.29 7.90 -2.66
CA PRO A 232 18.50 7.64 -1.86
C PRO A 232 19.79 7.98 -2.62
N ASN A 233 19.84 7.74 -3.94
CA ASN A 233 21.04 7.87 -4.76
C ASN A 233 21.10 9.20 -5.53
N ASN A 234 22.09 10.03 -5.21
CA ASN A 234 22.76 11.07 -6.02
C ASN A 234 23.31 12.14 -5.07
N TRP A 235 24.53 11.93 -4.56
CA TRP A 235 25.14 12.85 -3.59
C TRP A 235 26.66 12.95 -3.76
N ASN A 236 27.12 13.11 -5.01
CA ASN A 236 28.44 13.66 -5.36
C ASN A 236 28.24 14.96 -6.13
#